data_AF-A0A2L2Z8X7-F1
#
_entry.id   AF-A0A2L2Z8X7-F1
#
_cell.length_a   1.000
_cell.length_b   1.000
_cell.length_c   1.000
_cell.angle_alpha   90.00
_cell.angle_beta   90.00
_cell.angle_gamma   90.00
#
_symmetry.space_group_name_H-M   'P 1'
#
loop_
_entity.id
_entity.type
_entity.pdbx_description
1 polymer ?
#
loop_
_entity_poly.entity_id
_entity_poly.type
_entity_poly.pdbx_seq_one_letter_code
_entity_poly.pdbx_strand_id
1 'polypeptide(L)' 'ESCGIHETSCNSIMKCDIVYRKDLFANTVLSGGTTMYPGLAVRLQKVITALAAFTMKI' A
#
# COMPACT_ATOMS: atom_id res chain seq x y z
N GLU A 1 18.51 -8.32 1.26
CA GLU A 1 17.17 -8.75 0.83
C GLU A 1 16.26 -7.53 0.75
N SER A 2 15.81 -7.17 -0.46
CA SER A 2 14.89 -6.05 -0.65
C SER A 2 13.47 -6.51 -0.38
N CYS A 3 12.77 -5.81 0.51
CA CYS A 3 11.42 -6.21 0.85
C CYS A 3 10.43 -5.96 -0.29
N GLY A 4 9.31 -6.70 -0.31
CA GLY A 4 8.28 -6.55 -1.33
C GLY A 4 7.73 -5.12 -1.40
N ILE A 5 7.23 -4.71 -2.57
CA ILE A 5 6.67 -3.36 -2.78
C ILE A 5 5.53 -3.04 -1.81
N HIS A 6 4.73 -4.04 -1.44
CA HIS A 6 3.61 -3.90 -0.52
C HIS A 6 4.09 -3.65 0.92
N GLU A 7 5.15 -4.34 1.35
CA GLU A 7 5.71 -4.17 2.69
C GLU A 7 6.48 -2.85 2.79
N THR A 8 7.26 -2.50 1.77
CA THR A 8 7.98 -1.22 1.71
C THR A 8 7.02 -0.04 1.74
N SER A 9 5.92 -0.07 0.98
CA SER A 9 4.89 0.98 1.04
C SER A 9 4.21 1.06 2.41
N CYS A 10 3.83 -0.07 3.01
CA CYS A 10 3.21 -0.07 4.33
C CYS A 10 4.18 0.47 5.40
N ASN A 11 5.44 0.06 5.39
CA ASN A 11 6.46 0.53 6.33
C ASN A 11 6.70 2.03 6.21
N SER A 12 6.63 2.59 5.01
CA SER A 12 6.69 4.05 4.80
C SER A 12 5.46 4.75 5.37
N ILE A 13 4.25 4.25 5.11
CA ILE A 13 3.00 4.84 5.63
C ILE A 13 2.94 4.74 7.17
N MET A 14 3.49 3.68 7.75
CA MET A 14 3.57 3.49 9.21
C MET A 14 4.50 4.49 9.90
N LYS A 15 5.53 4.97 9.18
CA LYS A 15 6.41 6.04 9.69
C LYS A 15 5.73 7.42 9.61
N CYS A 16 4.68 7.57 8.82
CA CYS A 16 3.87 8.79 8.78
C CYS A 16 2.95 8.90 10.00
N ASP A 17 2.52 10.14 10.27
CA ASP A 17 1.59 10.47 11.34
C ASP A 17 0.24 9.76 11.14
N ILE A 18 -0.34 9.29 12.24
CA ILE A 18 -1.53 8.44 12.28
C ILE A 18 -2.75 9.10 11.63
N VAL A 19 -2.83 10.43 11.68
CA VAL A 19 -3.92 11.22 11.10
C VAL A 19 -3.97 11.04 9.57
N TYR A 20 -2.81 11.01 8.91
CA TYR A 20 -2.74 10.92 7.45
C TYR A 20 -2.74 9.49 6.94
N ARG A 21 -2.52 8.47 7.78
CA ARG A 21 -2.45 7.07 7.33
C ARG A 21 -3.69 6.63 6.56
N LYS A 22 -4.89 7.00 7.04
CA LYS A 22 -6.15 6.66 6.36
C LYS A 22 -6.21 7.23 4.94
N ASP A 23 -5.82 8.49 4.77
CA ASP A 23 -5.82 9.15 3.47
C ASP A 23 -4.76 8.55 2.53
N LEU A 24 -3.56 8.26 3.05
CA LEU A 24 -2.47 7.65 2.29
C LEU A 24 -2.82 6.23 1.79
N PHE A 25 -3.52 5.43 2.60
CA PHE A 25 -3.97 4.10 2.18
C PHE A 25 -5.15 4.16 1.18
N ALA A 26 -6.00 5.19 1.24
CA ALA A 26 -7.08 5.39 0.29
C ALA A 26 -6.59 5.91 -1.07
N ASN A 27 -5.57 6.77 -1.07
CA ASN A 27 -5.13 7.55 -2.23
C ASN A 27 -3.80 7.05 -2.81
N THR A 28 -3.70 5.76 -3.17
CA THR A 28 -2.49 5.19 -3.79
C THR A 28 -2.55 5.27 -5.32
N VAL A 29 -1.60 5.98 -5.94
CA VAL A 29 -1.46 6.10 -7.40
C VAL A 29 -0.34 5.20 -7.91
N LEU A 30 -0.62 4.43 -8.96
CA LEU A 30 0.37 3.59 -9.63
C LEU A 30 0.83 4.24 -10.93
N SER A 31 2.14 4.43 -11.07
CA SER A 31 2.77 5.00 -12.27
C SER A 31 3.91 4.11 -12.79
N GLY A 32 4.19 4.18 -14.09
CA GLY A 32 5.27 3.45 -14.77
C GLY A 32 4.78 2.34 -15.71
N GLY A 33 5.66 1.83 -16.57
CA GLY A 33 5.29 0.81 -17.58
C GLY A 33 4.86 -0.54 -16.99
N THR A 34 5.35 -0.89 -15.79
CA THR A 34 4.99 -2.14 -15.09
C THR A 34 3.56 -2.11 -14.54
N THR A 35 2.92 -0.95 -14.43
CA THR A 35 1.52 -0.86 -13.99
C THR A 35 0.53 -1.34 -15.03
N MET A 36 0.95 -1.43 -16.29
CA MET A 36 0.17 -1.96 -17.41
C MET A 36 0.03 -3.49 -17.38
N TYR A 37 0.71 -4.19 -16.45
CA TYR A 37 0.50 -5.61 -16.29
C TYR A 37 -0.93 -5.89 -15.78
N PRO A 38 -1.69 -6.76 -16.47
CA PRO A 38 -3.06 -7.06 -16.10
C PRO A 38 -3.12 -7.66 -14.69
N GLY A 39 -4.01 -7.15 -13.85
CA GLY A 39 -4.22 -7.64 -12.49
C GLY A 39 -3.18 -7.19 -11.45
N LEU A 40 -2.15 -6.43 -11.83
CA LEU A 40 -1.19 -5.89 -10.85
C LEU A 40 -1.88 -4.91 -9.89
N ALA A 41 -2.67 -3.96 -10.41
CA ALA A 41 -3.38 -2.99 -9.59
C ALA A 41 -4.34 -3.66 -8.60
N VAL A 42 -5.11 -4.64 -9.07
CA VAL A 42 -6.05 -5.42 -8.24
C VAL A 42 -5.31 -6.21 -7.15
N ARG A 43 -4.20 -6.87 -7.51
CA ARG A 43 -3.37 -7.60 -6.54
C ARG A 43 -2.80 -6.66 -5.48
N LEU A 44 -2.24 -5.53 -5.91
CA LEU A 44 -1.62 -4.58 -5.00
C LEU A 44 -2.64 -3.96 -4.05
N GLN A 45 -3.80 -3.55 -4.56
CA GLN A 45 -4.89 -3.03 -3.73
C GLN A 45 -5.33 -4.07 -2.69
N LYS A 46 -5.53 -5.34 -3.10
CA LYS A 46 -5.90 -6.42 -2.16
C LYS A 46 -4.87 -6.61 -1.05
N VAL A 47 -3.58 -6.60 -1.38
CA VAL A 47 -2.50 -6.78 -0.40
C VAL A 47 -2.40 -5.58 0.53
N ILE A 48 -2.48 -4.36 -0.01
CA ILE A 48 -2.45 -3.12 0.78
C ILE A 48 -3.65 -3.07 1.74
N THR A 49 -4.86 -3.37 1.28
CA THR A 49 -6.06 -3.39 2.14
C THR A 49 -5.96 -4.44 3.24
N ALA A 50 -5.44 -5.63 2.94
CA ALA A 50 -5.25 -6.68 3.95
C ALA A 50 -4.25 -6.26 5.04
N LEU A 51 -3.15 -5.62 4.65
CA LEU A 51 -2.15 -5.09 5.58
C LEU A 51 -2.68 -3.89 6.36
N ALA A 52 -3.37 -2.95 5.70
CA ALA A 52 -4.01 -1.80 6.31
C ALA A 52 -5.04 -2.22 7.38
N ALA A 53 -5.84 -3.26 7.12
CA ALA A 53 -6.79 -3.81 8.09
C ALA A 53 -6.10 -4.46 9.30
N PHE A 54 -4.90 -5.02 9.13
CA PHE A 54 -4.10 -5.54 10.23
C PHE A 54 -3.50 -4.43 11.10
N THR A 55 -3.10 -3.30 10.51
CA THR A 55 -2.54 -2.16 11.26
C THR A 55 -3.57 -1.19 11.82
N MET A 56 -4.73 -1.03 11.19
CA MET A 56 -5.80 -0.12 11.62
C MET A 56 -6.88 -0.80 12.46
N LYS A 57 -6.53 -1.84 13.22
CA LYS A 57 -7.33 -2.20 14.38
C LYS A 57 -7.13 -1.13 15.45
N ILE A 58 -7.97 -0.10 15.37
CA ILE A 58 -8.38 0.70 16.52
C ILE A 58 -9.55 -0.05 17.16
#